data_AF-A0A357EXZ7-F1
#
_entry.id   AF-A0A357EXZ7-F1
#
_cell.length_a   1.000
_cell.length_b   1.000
_cell.length_c   1.000
_cell.angle_alpha   90.00
_cell.angle_beta   90.00
_cell.angle_gamma   90.00
#
_symmetry.space_group_name_H-M   'P 1'
#
loop_
_entity.id
_entity.type
_entity.pdbx_description
1 polymer ?
#
loop_
_entity_poly.entity_id
_entity_poly.type
_entity_poly.pdbx_seq_one_letter_code
_entity_poly.pdbx_strand_id
1 'polypeptide(L)'
;MIINLEIFDSQKLSKGKVRVSLDWNSKTWSIEKDERMAWRSITLANSGRFELKDNGVIWLMENYQCIVILWEAPTGEMDLFGPPASGRIFGALDKSIIDAPIEWSVDFTASLYAKPKTQAPLSPFREHLLNRINQLLPAPYLSANYDILTGKLRRDDPGVKGSTGVYTSCGSMPGFVTGEIARYRGYKGHAYETYINKYSLNGTNIVRIKGLRYNCWTESDSSIRPKPGDVYALLNHGATDKKAAGISHVGVIEDSSGDIWKTMDLGQGTGFDGKKVERPYKNDSTELFGETLQGGGYRVLAGWVDIDKYFELG
;
A
#
# COMPACT_ATOMS: atom_id res chain seq x y z
N MET A 1 -2.87 -11.61 11.87
CA MET A 1 -3.00 -12.36 13.15
C MET A 1 -4.43 -12.39 13.66
N ILE A 2 -4.89 -13.47 14.29
CA ILE A 2 -6.22 -13.56 14.92
C ILE A 2 -6.07 -13.85 16.42
N ILE A 3 -6.80 -13.11 17.26
CA ILE A 3 -6.90 -13.30 18.70
C ILE A 3 -8.34 -13.57 19.12
N ASN A 4 -8.52 -14.32 20.19
CA ASN A 4 -9.80 -14.52 20.86
C ASN A 4 -9.83 -13.69 22.14
N LEU A 5 -10.90 -12.93 22.35
CA LEU A 5 -11.18 -12.16 23.56
C LEU A 5 -12.36 -12.80 24.29
N GLU A 6 -12.23 -13.05 25.58
CA GLU A 6 -13.35 -13.34 26.48
C GLU A 6 -13.66 -12.09 27.30
N ILE A 7 -14.89 -11.60 27.15
CA ILE A 7 -15.35 -10.35 27.76
C ILE A 7 -16.13 -10.70 29.03
N PHE A 8 -15.79 -10.04 30.13
CA PHE A 8 -16.48 -10.17 31.40
C PHE A 8 -17.19 -8.85 31.76
N ASP A 9 -18.10 -8.89 32.74
CA ASP A 9 -18.53 -7.67 33.44
C ASP A 9 -17.70 -7.39 34.70
N SER A 10 -18.07 -6.31 35.41
CA SER A 10 -17.46 -5.91 36.68
C SER A 10 -17.59 -6.96 37.79
N GLN A 11 -18.50 -7.93 37.67
CA GLN A 11 -18.65 -9.06 38.59
C GLN A 11 -17.87 -10.31 38.12
N LYS A 12 -17.06 -10.18 37.06
CA LYS A 12 -16.33 -11.28 36.41
C LYS A 12 -17.23 -12.36 35.83
N LEU A 13 -18.47 -12.03 35.46
CA LEU A 13 -19.34 -12.94 34.73
C LEU A 13 -19.10 -12.79 33.23
N SER A 14 -18.86 -13.92 32.54
CA SER A 14 -18.59 -13.94 31.09
C SER A 14 -19.81 -13.48 30.29
N LYS A 15 -19.62 -12.44 29.47
CA LYS A 15 -20.62 -11.88 28.54
C LYS A 15 -20.57 -12.56 27.18
N GLY A 16 -19.41 -13.06 26.77
CA GLY A 16 -19.23 -13.78 25.52
C GLY A 16 -17.80 -13.72 25.01
N LYS A 17 -17.59 -14.35 23.85
CA LYS A 17 -16.29 -14.44 23.20
C LYS A 17 -16.31 -13.71 21.86
N VAL A 18 -15.23 -13.02 21.56
CA VAL A 18 -15.07 -12.25 20.33
C VAL A 18 -13.77 -12.66 19.66
N ARG A 19 -13.84 -12.97 18.37
CA ARG A 19 -12.66 -13.25 17.56
C ARG A 19 -12.29 -11.99 16.78
N VAL A 20 -11.08 -11.48 17.04
CA VAL A 20 -10.57 -10.24 16.47
C VAL A 20 -9.38 -10.54 15.57
N SER A 21 -9.42 -10.03 14.35
CA SER A 21 -8.27 -10.07 13.44
C SER A 21 -7.48 -8.77 13.53
N LEU A 22 -6.20 -8.88 13.90
CA LEU A 22 -5.21 -7.81 13.87
C LEU A 22 -4.43 -7.86 12.55
N ASP A 23 -4.53 -6.79 11.77
CA ASP A 23 -3.71 -6.55 10.58
C ASP A 23 -2.52 -5.66 10.96
N TRP A 24 -1.36 -6.29 11.06
CA TRP A 24 -0.11 -5.67 11.48
C TRP A 24 0.46 -4.67 10.47
N ASN A 25 0.09 -4.80 9.18
CA ASN A 25 0.53 -3.91 8.11
C ASN A 25 -0.27 -2.61 8.12
N SER A 26 -1.60 -2.72 8.13
CA SER A 26 -2.48 -1.54 8.15
C SER A 26 -2.70 -0.95 9.55
N LYS A 27 -2.21 -1.63 10.60
CA LYS A 27 -2.45 -1.31 12.02
C LYS A 27 -3.95 -1.18 12.33
N THR A 28 -4.72 -2.14 11.81
CA THR A 28 -6.18 -2.18 11.97
C THR A 28 -6.64 -3.46 12.64
N TRP A 29 -7.77 -3.40 13.33
CA TRP A 29 -8.46 -4.56 13.87
C TRP A 29 -9.83 -4.71 13.20
N SER A 30 -10.34 -5.95 13.12
CA SER A 30 -11.71 -6.23 12.67
C SER A 30 -12.30 -7.42 13.42
N ILE A 31 -13.62 -7.45 13.57
CA ILE A 31 -14.34 -8.56 14.22
C ILE A 31 -14.66 -9.65 13.19
N GLU A 32 -14.18 -10.86 13.44
CA GLU A 32 -14.45 -12.06 12.63
C GLU A 32 -15.68 -12.82 13.16
N LYS A 33 -15.85 -12.83 14.48
CA LYS A 33 -16.98 -13.50 15.16
C LYS A 33 -17.27 -12.80 16.48
N ASP A 34 -18.55 -12.58 16.77
CA ASP A 34 -19.03 -11.97 18.01
C ASP A 34 -20.10 -12.86 18.66
N GLU A 35 -19.69 -13.71 19.60
CA GLU A 35 -20.60 -14.62 20.29
C GLU A 35 -21.41 -13.86 21.33
N ARG A 36 -22.74 -14.08 21.31
CA ARG A 36 -23.70 -13.40 22.19
C ARG A 36 -23.72 -11.88 22.05
N MET A 37 -23.18 -11.34 20.95
CA MET A 37 -23.08 -9.90 20.71
C MET A 37 -22.30 -9.17 21.83
N ALA A 38 -21.32 -9.83 22.44
CA ALA A 38 -20.53 -9.25 23.52
C ALA A 38 -19.77 -8.00 23.05
N TRP A 39 -19.26 -7.96 21.82
CA TRP A 39 -18.57 -6.79 21.28
C TRP A 39 -19.48 -5.56 21.17
N ARG A 40 -20.76 -5.77 20.85
CA ARG A 40 -21.75 -4.67 20.72
C ARG A 40 -22.01 -3.91 22.03
N SER A 41 -21.64 -4.48 23.17
CA SER A 41 -21.67 -3.76 24.45
C SER A 41 -20.51 -2.75 24.59
N ILE A 42 -19.40 -2.96 23.86
CA ILE A 42 -18.23 -2.09 23.82
C ILE A 42 -18.42 -1.02 22.74
N THR A 43 -18.66 -1.41 21.49
CA THR A 43 -18.81 -0.47 20.35
C THR A 43 -19.73 -1.02 19.26
N LEU A 44 -20.29 -0.14 18.42
CA LEU A 44 -21.00 -0.52 17.19
C LEU A 44 -20.05 -0.83 16.03
N ALA A 45 -18.78 -0.39 16.11
CA ALA A 45 -17.81 -0.60 15.05
C ALA A 45 -17.33 -2.06 15.00
N ASN A 46 -17.33 -2.64 13.80
CA ASN A 46 -16.76 -3.97 13.54
C ASN A 46 -15.29 -3.91 13.11
N SER A 47 -14.69 -2.72 13.04
CA SER A 47 -13.29 -2.52 12.72
C SER A 47 -12.79 -1.17 13.22
N GLY A 48 -11.48 -1.04 13.38
CA GLY A 48 -10.84 0.19 13.82
C GLY A 48 -9.33 0.12 13.69
N ARG A 49 -8.62 1.04 14.36
CA ARG A 49 -7.16 1.05 14.39
C ARG A 49 -6.66 0.42 15.68
N PHE A 50 -5.47 -0.17 15.66
CA PHE A 50 -4.79 -0.47 16.91
C PHE A 50 -3.42 0.21 16.95
N GLU A 51 -2.93 0.40 18.17
CA GLU A 51 -1.61 0.97 18.45
C GLU A 51 -0.86 0.03 19.38
N LEU A 52 0.34 -0.40 19.00
CA LEU A 52 1.27 -1.10 19.87
C LEU A 52 2.13 -0.05 20.59
N LYS A 53 2.08 -0.03 21.92
CA LYS A 53 2.88 0.85 22.77
C LYS A 53 4.24 0.23 23.05
N ASP A 54 5.22 1.07 23.39
CA ASP A 54 6.60 0.65 23.68
C ASP A 54 6.73 -0.35 24.83
N ASN A 55 5.75 -0.39 25.74
CA ASN A 55 5.68 -1.33 26.84
C ASN A 55 4.95 -2.65 26.52
N GLY A 56 4.71 -2.96 25.24
CA GLY A 56 4.07 -4.22 24.82
C GLY A 56 2.56 -4.26 25.01
N VAL A 57 1.91 -3.10 25.17
CA VAL A 57 0.46 -2.99 25.31
C VAL A 57 -0.17 -2.66 23.97
N ILE A 58 -1.24 -3.34 23.58
CA ILE A 58 -2.05 -2.97 22.40
C ILE A 58 -3.27 -2.17 22.84
N TRP A 59 -3.49 -1.01 22.22
CA TRP A 59 -4.73 -0.26 22.32
C TRP A 59 -5.57 -0.51 21.08
N LEU A 60 -6.76 -1.07 21.23
CA LEU A 60 -7.76 -1.08 20.18
C LEU A 60 -8.52 0.25 20.23
N MET A 61 -8.64 0.90 19.07
CA MET A 61 -9.19 2.24 18.95
C MET A 61 -10.33 2.32 17.94
N GLU A 62 -11.31 3.16 18.24
CA GLU A 62 -12.39 3.60 17.37
C GLU A 62 -12.38 5.14 17.31
N ASN A 63 -12.37 5.73 16.11
CA ASN A 63 -12.38 7.20 15.95
C ASN A 63 -11.36 7.94 16.84
N TYR A 64 -10.15 7.38 16.96
CA TYR A 64 -9.05 7.88 17.82
C TYR A 64 -9.29 7.79 19.34
N GLN A 65 -10.36 7.13 19.79
CA GLN A 65 -10.61 6.82 21.19
C GLN A 65 -10.22 5.37 21.47
N CYS A 66 -9.48 5.14 22.55
CA CYS A 66 -9.18 3.79 23.02
C CYS A 66 -10.45 3.15 23.57
N ILE A 67 -10.75 1.91 23.16
CA ILE A 67 -11.91 1.14 23.63
C ILE A 67 -11.50 -0.10 24.42
N VAL A 68 -10.37 -0.73 24.07
CA VAL A 68 -9.83 -1.91 24.73
C VAL A 68 -8.32 -1.78 24.87
N ILE A 69 -7.80 -2.20 26.01
CA ILE A 69 -6.36 -2.27 26.30
C ILE A 69 -6.01 -3.75 26.54
N LEU A 70 -5.06 -4.28 25.78
CA LEU A 70 -4.54 -5.64 25.92
C LEU A 70 -3.11 -5.57 26.48
N TRP A 71 -2.88 -6.21 27.62
CA TRP A 71 -1.56 -6.35 28.23
C TRP A 71 -0.85 -7.61 27.73
N GLU A 72 0.48 -7.57 27.77
CA GLU A 72 1.36 -8.66 27.29
C GLU A 72 1.01 -9.08 25.84
N ALA A 73 0.52 -8.12 25.06
CA ALA A 73 -0.03 -8.35 23.75
C ALA A 73 1.06 -8.77 22.75
N PRO A 74 0.70 -9.49 21.68
CA PRO A 74 1.68 -9.92 20.69
C PRO A 74 2.38 -8.69 20.11
N THR A 75 3.70 -8.74 19.89
CA THR A 75 4.44 -7.56 19.39
C THR A 75 4.58 -7.51 17.87
N GLY A 76 4.07 -8.52 17.16
CA GLY A 76 4.11 -8.62 15.71
C GLY A 76 3.31 -9.80 15.18
N GLU A 77 3.19 -9.90 13.86
CA GLU A 77 2.40 -10.97 13.22
C GLU A 77 2.94 -12.38 13.48
N MET A 78 4.25 -12.50 13.70
CA MET A 78 4.93 -13.77 13.97
C MET A 78 4.93 -14.18 15.44
N ASP A 79 4.38 -13.34 16.33
CA ASP A 79 4.31 -13.63 17.76
C ASP A 79 3.10 -14.52 18.07
N LEU A 80 3.19 -15.77 17.61
CA LEU A 80 2.09 -16.73 17.63
C LEU A 80 2.01 -17.58 18.90
N PHE A 81 3.01 -17.47 19.79
CA PHE A 81 3.20 -18.37 20.94
C PHE A 81 3.12 -17.67 22.30
N GLY A 82 2.56 -16.46 22.35
CA GLY A 82 2.30 -15.77 23.61
C GLY A 82 1.34 -16.56 24.51
N PRO A 83 1.57 -16.61 25.84
CA PRO A 83 0.61 -17.17 26.77
C PRO A 83 -0.70 -16.37 26.71
N PRO A 84 -1.85 -16.96 27.11
CA PRO A 84 -3.05 -16.16 27.36
C PRO A 84 -2.71 -15.05 28.35
N ALA A 85 -3.20 -13.84 28.08
CA ALA A 85 -2.97 -12.70 28.94
C ALA A 85 -4.26 -11.92 29.16
N SER A 86 -4.13 -10.80 29.85
CA SER A 86 -5.27 -10.00 30.29
C SER A 86 -5.38 -8.69 29.53
N GLY A 87 -6.56 -8.08 29.62
CA GLY A 87 -6.86 -6.76 29.13
C GLY A 87 -7.98 -6.13 29.96
N ARG A 88 -8.38 -4.93 29.57
CA ARG A 88 -9.59 -4.29 30.10
C ARG A 88 -10.33 -3.51 29.02
N ILE A 89 -11.62 -3.33 29.26
CA ILE A 89 -12.45 -2.41 28.50
C ILE A 89 -12.19 -0.99 29.02
N PHE A 90 -11.72 -0.09 28.16
CA PHE A 90 -11.42 1.29 28.53
C PHE A 90 -12.58 2.24 28.18
N GLY A 91 -13.17 2.07 27.00
CA GLY A 91 -14.31 2.84 26.52
C GLY A 91 -15.39 1.91 25.98
N ALA A 92 -16.63 2.10 26.43
CA ALA A 92 -17.76 1.24 26.06
C ALA A 92 -19.08 2.01 25.93
N LEU A 93 -19.98 1.51 25.08
CA LEU A 93 -21.37 1.97 24.99
C LEU A 93 -22.14 1.64 26.27
N ASP A 94 -22.00 0.41 26.77
CA ASP A 94 -22.48 0.03 28.09
C ASP A 94 -21.49 0.49 29.15
N LYS A 95 -21.88 1.49 29.95
CA LYS A 95 -21.00 2.03 31.00
C LYS A 95 -20.73 1.04 32.13
N SER A 96 -21.54 0.00 32.29
CA SER A 96 -21.41 -0.98 33.39
C SER A 96 -20.22 -1.94 33.22
N ILE A 97 -19.66 -2.01 32.02
CA ILE A 97 -18.51 -2.87 31.69
C ILE A 97 -17.20 -2.10 31.52
N ILE A 98 -17.19 -0.77 31.74
CA ILE A 98 -15.93 -0.01 31.78
C ILE A 98 -15.06 -0.57 32.91
N ASP A 99 -13.76 -0.73 32.63
CA ASP A 99 -12.77 -1.40 33.47
C ASP A 99 -13.01 -2.90 33.72
N ALA A 100 -14.01 -3.50 33.09
CA ALA A 100 -14.21 -4.94 33.18
C ALA A 100 -13.04 -5.69 32.53
N PRO A 101 -12.62 -6.83 33.11
CA PRO A 101 -11.48 -7.57 32.61
C PRO A 101 -11.80 -8.23 31.26
N ILE A 102 -10.76 -8.37 30.46
CA ILE A 102 -10.73 -9.21 29.26
C ILE A 102 -9.66 -10.26 29.48
N GLU A 103 -9.95 -11.50 29.11
CA GLU A 103 -8.93 -12.51 28.90
C GLU A 103 -8.73 -12.68 27.39
N TRP A 104 -7.50 -12.79 26.92
CA TRP A 104 -7.24 -12.95 25.50
C TRP A 104 -6.18 -14.01 25.21
N SER A 105 -6.25 -14.58 24.02
CA SER A 105 -5.27 -15.56 23.52
C SER A 105 -5.13 -15.47 22.00
N VAL A 106 -3.97 -15.86 21.46
CA VAL A 106 -3.80 -15.99 20.00
C VAL A 106 -4.55 -17.23 19.52
N ASP A 107 -5.37 -17.07 18.48
CA ASP A 107 -5.95 -18.21 17.76
C ASP A 107 -4.88 -18.78 16.81
N PHE A 108 -4.05 -19.69 17.31
CA PHE A 108 -2.93 -20.24 16.54
C PHE A 108 -3.39 -20.89 15.23
N THR A 109 -4.41 -21.74 15.31
CA THR A 109 -4.97 -22.43 14.14
C THR A 109 -5.52 -21.43 13.14
N ALA A 110 -6.37 -20.49 13.57
CA ALA A 110 -6.93 -19.50 12.66
C ALA A 110 -5.84 -18.54 12.13
N SER A 111 -4.77 -18.27 12.88
CA SER A 111 -3.67 -17.42 12.42
C SER A 111 -2.77 -18.12 11.39
N LEU A 112 -2.52 -19.43 11.53
CA LEU A 112 -1.78 -20.21 10.53
C LEU A 112 -2.54 -20.37 9.21
N TYR A 113 -3.87 -20.50 9.29
CA TYR A 113 -4.75 -20.64 8.13
C TYR A 113 -5.43 -19.34 7.71
N ALA A 114 -5.12 -18.23 8.38
CA ALA A 114 -5.58 -16.93 7.95
C ALA A 114 -4.99 -16.73 6.56
N LYS A 115 -5.84 -16.82 5.54
CA LYS A 115 -5.47 -16.32 4.22
C LYS A 115 -4.96 -14.90 4.47
N PRO A 116 -3.78 -14.51 3.95
CA PRO A 116 -3.33 -13.12 4.05
C PRO A 116 -4.53 -12.27 3.67
N LYS A 117 -5.00 -11.44 4.62
CA LYS A 117 -6.26 -10.69 4.48
C LYS A 117 -6.26 -10.14 3.07
N THR A 118 -7.21 -10.59 2.26
CA THR A 118 -7.40 -10.08 0.90
C THR A 118 -7.31 -8.57 1.04
N GLN A 119 -6.32 -7.96 0.36
CA GLN A 119 -6.09 -6.51 0.41
C GLN A 119 -7.46 -5.84 0.38
N ALA A 120 -7.66 -4.85 1.26
CA ALA A 120 -8.92 -4.09 1.28
C ALA A 120 -9.33 -3.79 -0.17
N PRO A 121 -10.61 -3.96 -0.53
CA PRO A 121 -11.05 -3.80 -1.91
C PRO A 121 -10.46 -2.53 -2.50
N LEU A 122 -9.86 -2.67 -3.68
CA LEU A 122 -9.24 -1.54 -4.34
C LEU A 122 -10.31 -0.47 -4.60
N SER A 123 -9.91 0.80 -4.59
CA SER A 123 -10.84 1.85 -5.01
C SER A 123 -11.32 1.55 -6.43
N PRO A 124 -12.57 1.89 -6.81
CA PRO A 124 -13.08 1.64 -8.17
C PRO A 124 -12.16 2.23 -9.25
N PHE A 125 -11.47 3.32 -8.91
CA PHE A 125 -10.46 3.92 -9.76
C PHE A 125 -9.21 3.03 -9.91
N ARG A 126 -8.62 2.51 -8.82
CA ARG A 126 -7.49 1.56 -8.90
C ARG A 126 -7.85 0.34 -9.75
N GLU A 127 -9.03 -0.24 -9.54
CA GLU A 127 -9.49 -1.37 -10.35
C GLU A 127 -9.55 -1.01 -11.84
N HIS A 128 -10.15 0.14 -12.17
CA HIS A 128 -10.20 0.63 -13.55
C HIS A 128 -8.80 0.80 -14.16
N LEU A 129 -7.89 1.47 -13.44
CA LEU A 129 -6.53 1.72 -13.89
C LEU A 129 -5.77 0.41 -14.15
N LEU A 130 -5.79 -0.52 -13.18
CA LEU A 130 -5.09 -1.79 -13.29
C LEU A 130 -5.64 -2.63 -14.44
N ASN A 131 -6.97 -2.71 -14.58
CA ASN A 131 -7.60 -3.39 -15.70
C ASN A 131 -7.18 -2.77 -17.03
N ARG A 132 -7.08 -1.45 -17.10
CA ARG A 132 -6.66 -0.77 -18.33
C ARG A 132 -5.21 -1.05 -18.69
N ILE A 133 -4.28 -0.97 -17.73
CA ILE A 133 -2.86 -1.30 -17.97
C ILE A 133 -2.72 -2.77 -18.37
N ASN A 134 -3.45 -3.67 -17.71
CA ASN A 134 -3.46 -5.11 -18.03
C ASN A 134 -3.89 -5.40 -19.47
N GLN A 135 -4.84 -4.66 -20.04
CA GLN A 135 -5.24 -4.81 -21.43
C GLN A 135 -4.18 -4.32 -22.43
N LEU A 136 -3.32 -3.41 -21.99
CA LEU A 136 -2.30 -2.79 -22.84
C LEU A 136 -0.94 -3.52 -22.75
N LEU A 137 -0.71 -4.33 -21.72
CA LEU A 137 0.52 -5.09 -21.56
C LEU A 137 0.39 -6.54 -22.08
N PRO A 138 1.41 -7.09 -22.77
CA PRO A 138 2.69 -6.45 -23.10
C PRO A 138 2.55 -5.36 -24.19
N ALA A 139 3.42 -4.37 -24.14
CA ALA A 139 3.48 -3.26 -25.09
C ALA A 139 4.88 -3.15 -25.71
N PRO A 140 5.23 -4.02 -26.69
CA PRO A 140 6.49 -3.92 -27.42
C PRO A 140 6.65 -2.55 -28.08
N TYR A 141 7.88 -2.05 -28.21
CA TYR A 141 8.17 -0.81 -28.92
C TYR A 141 7.52 -0.78 -30.32
N LEU A 142 6.91 0.36 -30.68
CA LEU A 142 6.14 0.58 -31.92
C LEU A 142 4.82 -0.19 -32.06
N SER A 143 4.40 -0.94 -31.04
CA SER A 143 3.04 -1.51 -31.02
C SER A 143 1.98 -0.44 -30.78
N ALA A 144 0.74 -0.71 -31.18
CA ALA A 144 -0.40 0.17 -30.89
C ALA A 144 -0.59 0.39 -29.38
N ASN A 145 -0.37 -0.64 -28.57
CA ASN A 145 -0.45 -0.53 -27.11
C ASN A 145 0.64 0.38 -26.54
N TYR A 146 1.87 0.26 -27.07
CA TYR A 146 2.97 1.15 -26.70
C TYR A 146 2.64 2.61 -27.05
N ASP A 147 2.06 2.86 -28.22
CA ASP A 147 1.63 4.20 -28.62
C ASP A 147 0.60 4.81 -27.68
N ILE A 148 -0.37 3.99 -27.22
CA ILE A 148 -1.37 4.40 -26.24
C ILE A 148 -0.71 4.75 -24.90
N LEU A 149 0.19 3.89 -24.41
CA LEU A 149 0.85 4.07 -23.11
C LEU A 149 1.84 5.24 -23.10
N THR A 150 2.43 5.59 -24.25
CA THR A 150 3.51 6.60 -24.32
C THR A 150 3.14 7.91 -24.99
N GLY A 151 1.93 8.01 -25.56
CA GLY A 151 1.59 9.15 -26.40
C GLY A 151 2.45 9.22 -27.66
N LYS A 152 2.79 8.04 -28.23
CA LYS A 152 3.62 7.87 -29.43
C LYS A 152 5.08 8.34 -29.29
N LEU A 153 5.64 8.31 -28.10
CA LEU A 153 7.07 8.59 -27.86
C LEU A 153 7.95 7.68 -28.74
N ARG A 154 8.93 8.25 -29.46
CA ARG A 154 9.90 7.47 -30.25
C ARG A 154 11.32 7.64 -29.72
N ARG A 155 12.13 6.60 -29.89
CA ARG A 155 13.56 6.60 -29.54
C ARG A 155 14.37 7.55 -30.43
N ASP A 156 13.95 7.66 -31.68
CA ASP A 156 14.56 8.46 -32.74
C ASP A 156 14.01 9.89 -32.81
N ASP A 157 13.06 10.25 -31.95
CA ASP A 157 12.57 11.63 -31.86
C ASP A 157 13.72 12.57 -31.45
N PRO A 158 14.01 13.64 -32.21
CA PRO A 158 15.10 14.56 -31.90
C PRO A 158 14.99 15.23 -30.52
N GLY A 159 13.76 15.38 -30.02
CA GLY A 159 13.46 15.92 -28.68
C GLY A 159 13.69 14.93 -27.53
N VAL A 160 13.96 13.66 -27.84
CA VAL A 160 14.14 12.56 -26.89
C VAL A 160 15.64 12.27 -26.69
N LYS A 161 16.46 13.33 -26.65
CA LYS A 161 17.87 13.25 -26.28
C LYS A 161 18.01 13.55 -24.79
N GLY A 162 18.17 12.51 -23.97
CA GLY A 162 18.53 12.68 -22.56
C GLY A 162 19.87 13.39 -22.41
N SER A 163 20.08 14.10 -21.30
CA SER A 163 21.36 14.75 -20.98
C SER A 163 22.55 13.78 -20.93
N THR A 164 22.29 12.49 -20.76
CA THR A 164 23.26 11.40 -20.72
C THR A 164 23.24 10.50 -21.97
N GLY A 165 22.48 10.87 -23.02
CA GLY A 165 22.41 10.14 -24.28
C GLY A 165 21.57 8.85 -24.28
N VAL A 166 21.10 8.38 -23.13
CA VAL A 166 20.22 7.19 -23.03
C VAL A 166 18.88 7.59 -22.43
N TYR A 167 17.86 7.69 -23.27
CA TYR A 167 16.48 7.95 -22.86
C TYR A 167 15.71 6.63 -22.73
N THR A 168 14.76 6.57 -21.80
CA THR A 168 13.87 5.40 -21.62
C THR A 168 12.41 5.83 -21.51
N SER A 169 11.48 4.97 -21.90
CA SER A 169 10.03 5.27 -21.83
C SER A 169 9.40 5.11 -20.43
N CYS A 170 10.18 4.73 -19.40
CA CYS A 170 9.62 4.48 -18.05
C CYS A 170 8.85 5.70 -17.50
N GLY A 171 9.34 6.92 -17.76
CA GLY A 171 8.70 8.16 -17.33
C GLY A 171 7.31 8.40 -17.93
N SER A 172 6.96 7.73 -19.04
CA SER A 172 5.64 7.86 -19.67
C SER A 172 4.55 7.12 -18.90
N MET A 173 4.88 6.07 -18.14
CA MET A 173 3.88 5.25 -17.45
C MET A 173 3.09 6.06 -16.40
N PRO A 174 3.72 6.85 -15.51
CA PRO A 174 2.99 7.76 -14.63
C PRO A 174 2.15 8.82 -15.38
N GLY A 175 2.60 9.27 -16.55
CA GLY A 175 1.83 10.18 -17.41
C GLY A 175 0.55 9.53 -17.93
N PHE A 176 0.62 8.26 -18.33
CA PHE A 176 -0.55 7.46 -18.70
C PHE A 176 -1.52 7.30 -17.52
N VAL A 177 -1.02 7.02 -16.31
CA VAL A 177 -1.84 6.95 -15.09
C VAL A 177 -2.64 8.23 -14.89
N THR A 178 -2.00 9.41 -14.99
CA THR A 178 -2.72 10.69 -14.91
C THR A 178 -3.77 10.86 -16.01
N GLY A 179 -3.45 10.43 -17.23
CA GLY A 179 -4.36 10.47 -18.38
C GLY A 179 -5.61 9.63 -18.19
N GLU A 180 -5.46 8.39 -17.72
CA GLU A 180 -6.60 7.51 -17.46
C GLU A 180 -7.50 8.03 -16.35
N ILE A 181 -6.94 8.68 -15.33
CA ILE A 181 -7.72 9.31 -14.26
C ILE A 181 -8.55 10.46 -14.77
N ALA A 182 -7.94 11.31 -15.58
CA ALA A 182 -8.64 12.43 -16.17
C ALA A 182 -9.83 11.94 -17.02
N ARG A 183 -9.64 10.85 -17.80
CA ARG A 183 -10.71 10.22 -18.58
C ARG A 183 -11.77 9.57 -17.71
N TYR A 184 -11.38 8.84 -16.66
CA TYR A 184 -12.28 8.21 -15.71
C TYR A 184 -13.22 9.23 -15.04
N ARG A 185 -12.70 10.43 -14.76
CA ARG A 185 -13.47 11.58 -14.23
C ARG A 185 -14.27 12.34 -15.28
N GLY A 186 -14.21 11.93 -16.54
CA GLY A 186 -14.98 12.53 -17.63
C GLY A 186 -14.39 13.83 -18.18
N TYR A 187 -13.16 14.22 -17.84
CA TYR A 187 -12.53 15.38 -18.46
C TYR A 187 -12.27 15.13 -19.95
N LYS A 188 -12.58 16.14 -20.78
CA LYS A 188 -12.42 16.12 -22.25
C LYS A 188 -11.94 17.47 -22.76
N GLY A 189 -11.36 17.49 -23.97
CA GLY A 189 -10.91 18.72 -24.64
C GLY A 189 -10.04 19.60 -23.75
N HIS A 190 -10.35 20.89 -23.69
CA HIS A 190 -9.59 21.87 -22.91
C HIS A 190 -9.53 21.55 -21.40
N ALA A 191 -10.59 20.96 -20.83
CA ALA A 191 -10.60 20.59 -19.42
C ALA A 191 -9.63 19.42 -19.14
N TYR A 192 -9.54 18.47 -20.06
CA TYR A 192 -8.54 17.38 -19.99
C TYR A 192 -7.12 17.95 -20.06
N GLU A 193 -6.84 18.82 -21.04
CA GLU A 193 -5.51 19.45 -21.19
C GLU A 193 -5.09 20.23 -19.95
N THR A 194 -6.01 21.02 -19.39
CA THR A 194 -5.80 21.77 -18.14
C THR A 194 -5.45 20.82 -16.99
N TYR A 195 -6.17 19.70 -16.88
CA TYR A 195 -5.91 18.69 -15.87
C TYR A 195 -4.53 18.06 -16.03
N ILE A 196 -4.16 17.63 -17.24
CA ILE A 196 -2.85 17.04 -17.54
C ILE A 196 -1.73 18.04 -17.22
N ASN A 197 -1.85 19.30 -17.66
CA ASN A 197 -0.82 20.31 -17.41
C ASN A 197 -0.59 20.55 -15.91
N LYS A 198 -1.65 20.46 -15.10
CA LYS A 198 -1.57 20.66 -13.64
C LYS A 198 -1.04 19.43 -12.91
N TYR A 199 -1.58 18.25 -13.22
CA TYR A 199 -1.44 17.05 -12.40
C TYR A 199 -0.58 15.93 -13.02
N SER A 200 -0.09 16.08 -14.25
CA SER A 200 0.72 15.04 -14.89
C SER A 200 1.91 14.61 -14.03
N LEU A 201 2.04 13.30 -13.86
CA LEU A 201 3.19 12.65 -13.24
C LEU A 201 4.26 12.25 -14.26
N ASN A 202 4.12 12.63 -15.54
CA ASN A 202 5.06 12.24 -16.61
C ASN A 202 6.49 12.67 -16.29
N GLY A 203 7.42 11.71 -16.28
CA GLY A 203 8.84 11.88 -15.93
C GLY A 203 9.23 11.26 -14.59
N THR A 204 10.43 10.69 -14.52
CA THR A 204 10.88 9.90 -13.35
C THR A 204 10.94 10.73 -12.05
N ASN A 205 11.64 11.86 -12.05
CA ASN A 205 11.75 12.73 -10.88
C ASN A 205 10.44 13.49 -10.58
N ILE A 206 9.57 13.67 -11.60
CA ILE A 206 8.30 14.38 -11.45
C ILE A 206 7.38 13.64 -10.47
N VAL A 207 7.38 12.31 -10.47
CA VAL A 207 6.63 11.49 -9.52
C VAL A 207 6.91 11.90 -8.07
N ARG A 208 8.19 11.97 -7.68
CA ARG A 208 8.58 12.40 -6.32
C ARG A 208 8.24 13.86 -6.06
N ILE A 209 8.60 14.75 -6.99
CA ILE A 209 8.41 16.21 -6.84
C ILE A 209 6.93 16.56 -6.62
N LYS A 210 6.05 16.00 -7.45
CA LYS A 210 4.60 16.20 -7.35
C LYS A 210 4.04 15.48 -6.13
N GLY A 211 4.49 14.25 -5.87
CA GLY A 211 4.11 13.49 -4.68
C GLY A 211 4.32 14.29 -3.38
N LEU A 212 5.52 14.85 -3.21
CA LEU A 212 5.88 15.68 -2.06
C LEU A 212 5.07 16.99 -2.02
N ARG A 213 4.95 17.68 -3.16
CA ARG A 213 4.18 18.95 -3.26
C ARG A 213 2.75 18.80 -2.76
N TYR A 214 2.13 17.65 -3.02
CA TYR A 214 0.74 17.37 -2.70
C TYR A 214 0.56 16.41 -1.51
N ASN A 215 1.61 16.21 -0.70
CA ASN A 215 1.58 15.38 0.50
C ASN A 215 1.00 13.96 0.31
N CYS A 216 1.35 13.32 -0.80
CA CYS A 216 0.92 11.96 -1.16
C CYS A 216 2.10 11.04 -1.51
N TRP A 217 3.33 11.56 -1.40
CA TRP A 217 4.53 10.76 -1.44
C TRP A 217 4.69 9.99 -0.14
N THR A 218 4.85 8.68 -0.25
CA THR A 218 5.23 7.80 0.84
C THR A 218 6.68 7.41 0.61
N GLU A 219 7.59 7.88 1.47
CA GLU A 219 8.97 7.40 1.48
C GLU A 219 8.98 5.93 1.87
N SER A 220 9.75 5.10 1.16
CA SER A 220 9.75 3.67 1.44
C SER A 220 10.41 3.38 2.79
N ASP A 221 9.87 2.41 3.52
CA ASP A 221 10.53 1.79 4.67
C ASP A 221 10.20 0.28 4.72
N SER A 222 10.82 -0.45 5.65
CA SER A 222 10.65 -1.91 5.78
C SER A 222 9.30 -2.33 6.41
N SER A 223 8.51 -1.36 6.87
CA SER A 223 7.26 -1.55 7.63
C SER A 223 6.01 -1.20 6.83
N ILE A 224 6.13 -0.43 5.75
CA ILE A 224 5.02 -0.04 4.89
C ILE A 224 5.23 -0.53 3.46
N ARG A 225 4.11 -0.81 2.78
CA ARG A 225 4.11 -1.31 1.41
C ARG A 225 3.11 -0.52 0.56
N PRO A 226 3.41 -0.33 -0.74
CA PRO A 226 2.46 0.32 -1.64
C PRO A 226 1.20 -0.53 -1.83
N LYS A 227 0.14 0.09 -2.32
CA LYS A 227 -1.07 -0.60 -2.78
C LYS A 227 -1.01 -0.85 -4.29
N PRO A 228 -1.71 -1.87 -4.81
CA PRO A 228 -1.89 -2.03 -6.25
C PRO A 228 -2.39 -0.74 -6.91
N GLY A 229 -1.69 -0.28 -7.94
CA GLY A 229 -1.94 0.95 -8.68
C GLY A 229 -1.05 2.13 -8.26
N ASP A 230 -0.34 2.05 -7.12
CA ASP A 230 0.60 3.11 -6.73
C ASP A 230 1.76 3.23 -7.73
N VAL A 231 2.22 4.47 -7.92
CA VAL A 231 3.37 4.76 -8.80
C VAL A 231 4.64 4.73 -7.96
N TYR A 232 5.45 3.68 -8.13
CA TYR A 232 6.71 3.50 -7.40
C TYR A 232 7.89 4.14 -8.14
N ALA A 233 8.97 4.44 -7.40
CA ALA A 233 10.17 5.03 -7.98
C ALA A 233 11.46 4.43 -7.39
N LEU A 234 12.41 4.08 -8.25
CA LEU A 234 13.72 3.54 -7.88
C LEU A 234 14.82 4.59 -8.05
N LEU A 235 15.74 4.67 -7.08
CA LEU A 235 16.90 5.55 -7.17
C LEU A 235 17.84 5.15 -8.32
N ASN A 236 18.76 6.05 -8.67
CA ASN A 236 19.92 5.72 -9.50
C ASN A 236 20.72 4.56 -8.88
N HIS A 237 21.33 3.74 -9.73
CA HIS A 237 22.14 2.60 -9.27
C HIS A 237 23.27 3.06 -8.33
N GLY A 238 23.43 2.37 -7.19
CA GLY A 238 24.41 2.70 -6.15
C GLY A 238 24.03 3.88 -5.24
N ALA A 239 22.93 4.59 -5.52
CA ALA A 239 22.46 5.66 -4.66
C ALA A 239 21.57 5.12 -3.52
N THR A 240 21.75 5.67 -2.32
CA THR A 240 21.02 5.26 -1.11
C THR A 240 20.21 6.39 -0.46
N ASP A 241 20.49 7.65 -0.80
CA ASP A 241 19.77 8.80 -0.27
C ASP A 241 18.39 8.95 -0.95
N LYS A 242 17.35 8.46 -0.28
CA LYS A 242 15.95 8.50 -0.76
C LYS A 242 15.43 9.92 -1.03
N LYS A 243 16.00 10.94 -0.40
CA LYS A 243 15.53 12.33 -0.45
C LYS A 243 16.22 13.10 -1.57
N ALA A 244 17.54 12.97 -1.69
CA ALA A 244 18.33 13.79 -2.60
C ALA A 244 18.70 13.09 -3.92
N ALA A 245 18.84 11.76 -3.94
CA ALA A 245 19.31 11.07 -5.14
C ALA A 245 18.25 11.08 -6.26
N GLY A 246 18.71 11.05 -7.52
CA GLY A 246 17.83 11.01 -8.68
C GLY A 246 17.05 9.69 -8.81
N ILE A 247 15.89 9.75 -9.45
CA ILE A 247 15.10 8.58 -9.86
C ILE A 247 15.52 8.11 -11.25
N SER A 248 15.88 6.82 -11.35
CA SER A 248 16.25 6.18 -12.61
C SER A 248 15.10 5.44 -13.28
N HIS A 249 14.13 4.96 -12.49
CA HIS A 249 13.03 4.13 -12.97
C HIS A 249 11.76 4.39 -12.17
N VAL A 250 10.62 4.30 -12.85
CA VAL A 250 9.28 4.40 -12.27
C VAL A 250 8.36 3.40 -12.94
N GLY A 251 7.33 2.97 -12.22
CA GLY A 251 6.31 2.06 -12.75
C GLY A 251 5.09 2.00 -11.84
N VAL A 252 4.20 1.05 -12.11
CA VAL A 252 2.97 0.85 -11.32
C VAL A 252 3.06 -0.47 -10.56
N ILE A 253 2.68 -0.46 -9.28
CA ILE A 253 2.60 -1.68 -8.46
C ILE A 253 1.37 -2.48 -8.90
N GLU A 254 1.54 -3.76 -9.23
CA GLU A 254 0.44 -4.71 -9.41
C GLU A 254 0.21 -5.49 -8.10
N ASP A 255 1.30 -5.98 -7.50
CA ASP A 255 1.30 -6.70 -6.24
C ASP A 255 2.63 -6.45 -5.52
N SER A 256 2.58 -6.11 -4.23
CA SER A 256 3.75 -5.91 -3.38
C SER A 256 3.72 -6.83 -2.16
N SER A 257 3.01 -7.95 -2.23
CA SER A 257 3.00 -8.98 -1.20
C SER A 257 4.26 -9.86 -1.29
N GLY A 258 4.76 -10.32 -0.14
CA GLY A 258 5.93 -11.20 -0.06
C GLY A 258 7.25 -10.60 -0.56
N ASP A 259 8.17 -11.46 -0.98
CA ASP A 259 9.53 -11.09 -1.41
C ASP A 259 9.69 -11.01 -2.93
N ILE A 260 8.64 -11.34 -3.69
CA ILE A 260 8.60 -11.18 -5.15
C ILE A 260 7.44 -10.26 -5.49
N TRP A 261 7.76 -9.03 -5.86
CA TRP A 261 6.74 -8.05 -6.24
C TRP A 261 6.43 -8.15 -7.73
N LYS A 262 5.20 -7.79 -8.10
CA LYS A 262 4.76 -7.67 -9.49
C LYS A 262 4.56 -6.21 -9.83
N THR A 263 5.21 -5.77 -10.88
CA THR A 263 5.14 -4.38 -11.36
C THR A 263 4.76 -4.34 -12.83
N MET A 264 4.12 -3.24 -13.23
CA MET A 264 3.78 -2.93 -14.62
C MET A 264 4.62 -1.73 -15.04
N ASP A 265 5.54 -1.98 -15.96
CA ASP A 265 6.60 -1.03 -16.27
C ASP A 265 6.64 -0.72 -17.76
N LEU A 266 7.04 0.51 -18.06
CA LEU A 266 7.61 0.89 -19.35
C LEU A 266 9.13 0.96 -19.23
N GLY A 267 9.81 1.12 -20.35
CA GLY A 267 11.26 1.28 -20.38
C GLY A 267 12.03 -0.03 -20.16
N GLN A 268 11.39 -1.18 -20.37
CA GLN A 268 12.02 -2.49 -20.23
C GLN A 268 12.76 -2.91 -21.51
N GLY A 269 13.56 -3.98 -21.43
CA GLY A 269 14.28 -4.58 -22.54
C GLY A 269 15.29 -3.63 -23.17
N THR A 270 14.95 -3.06 -24.32
CA THR A 270 15.78 -2.04 -25.01
C THR A 270 15.52 -0.61 -24.52
N GLY A 271 14.87 -0.46 -23.37
CA GLY A 271 14.62 0.84 -22.73
C GLY A 271 13.32 1.47 -23.16
N PHE A 272 12.51 0.74 -23.93
CA PHE A 272 11.27 1.25 -24.52
C PHE A 272 10.09 0.30 -24.34
N ASP A 273 10.29 -1.00 -24.09
CA ASP A 273 9.19 -1.95 -24.04
C ASP A 273 8.36 -1.81 -22.75
N GLY A 274 7.07 -2.12 -22.84
CA GLY A 274 6.17 -2.25 -21.70
C GLY A 274 5.91 -3.71 -21.34
N LYS A 275 6.08 -4.08 -20.07
CA LYS A 275 5.90 -5.46 -19.58
C LYS A 275 5.44 -5.49 -18.12
N LYS A 276 4.87 -6.63 -17.75
CA LYS A 276 4.79 -7.04 -16.34
C LYS A 276 6.11 -7.66 -15.93
N VAL A 277 6.60 -7.31 -14.74
CA VAL A 277 7.90 -7.75 -14.23
C VAL A 277 7.72 -8.31 -12.83
N GLU A 278 8.24 -9.50 -12.59
CA GLU A 278 8.42 -10.05 -11.25
C GLU A 278 9.79 -9.64 -10.74
N ARG A 279 9.82 -8.99 -9.57
CA ARG A 279 11.01 -8.35 -9.01
C ARG A 279 11.27 -8.89 -7.61
N PRO A 280 12.42 -9.54 -7.38
CA PRO A 280 12.90 -9.77 -6.02
C PRO A 280 12.96 -8.47 -5.22
N TYR A 281 12.42 -8.51 -4.01
CA TYR A 281 12.37 -7.42 -3.05
C TYR A 281 13.12 -7.82 -1.78
N LYS A 282 13.99 -6.92 -1.29
CA LYS A 282 14.68 -7.06 -0.02
C LYS A 282 14.07 -6.12 1.00
N ASN A 283 13.36 -6.68 1.98
CA ASN A 283 12.61 -5.89 2.95
C ASN A 283 13.51 -5.09 3.89
N ASP A 284 14.66 -5.64 4.27
CA ASP A 284 15.64 -5.04 5.18
C ASP A 284 16.33 -3.81 4.57
N SER A 285 16.74 -3.90 3.31
CA SER A 285 17.38 -2.79 2.59
C SER A 285 16.42 -1.92 1.78
N THR A 286 15.12 -2.26 1.74
CA THR A 286 14.11 -1.62 0.88
C THR A 286 14.54 -1.56 -0.59
N GLU A 287 15.13 -2.63 -1.08
CA GLU A 287 15.63 -2.71 -2.45
C GLU A 287 14.74 -3.56 -3.32
N LEU A 288 14.52 -3.10 -4.56
CA LEU A 288 13.81 -3.84 -5.58
C LEU A 288 14.77 -4.12 -6.74
N PHE A 289 14.74 -5.33 -7.28
CA PHE A 289 15.57 -5.68 -8.43
C PHE A 289 15.15 -4.86 -9.66
N GLY A 290 16.07 -4.06 -10.20
CA GLY A 290 15.91 -3.20 -11.38
C GLY A 290 16.44 -3.85 -12.67
N GLU A 291 15.98 -3.34 -13.82
CA GLU A 291 16.29 -3.96 -15.12
C GLU A 291 17.67 -3.59 -15.72
N THR A 292 18.04 -4.35 -16.76
CA THR A 292 19.40 -4.69 -17.20
C THR A 292 20.14 -3.63 -18.02
N LEU A 293 19.44 -2.72 -18.71
CA LEU A 293 20.10 -1.74 -19.60
C LEU A 293 21.02 -0.75 -18.87
N GLN A 294 20.78 -0.55 -17.58
CA GLN A 294 21.61 0.26 -16.69
C GLN A 294 22.39 -0.61 -15.70
N GLY A 295 22.75 -1.84 -16.08
CA GLY A 295 23.56 -2.75 -15.28
C GLY A 295 22.79 -3.81 -14.49
N GLY A 296 21.45 -3.77 -14.49
CA GLY A 296 20.63 -4.66 -13.68
C GLY A 296 20.88 -4.48 -12.17
N GLY A 297 20.34 -5.37 -11.36
CA GLY A 297 20.66 -5.43 -9.93
C GLY A 297 19.70 -4.65 -9.03
N TYR A 298 19.92 -4.80 -7.73
CA TYR A 298 19.11 -4.18 -6.70
C TYR A 298 19.29 -2.66 -6.68
N ARG A 299 18.17 -1.95 -6.53
CA ARG A 299 18.13 -0.50 -6.35
C ARG A 299 17.25 -0.16 -5.18
N VAL A 300 17.63 0.86 -4.43
CA VAL A 300 16.80 1.38 -3.35
C VAL A 300 15.48 1.89 -3.93
N LEU A 301 14.37 1.34 -3.43
CA LEU A 301 13.04 1.89 -3.62
C LEU A 301 13.01 3.22 -2.90
N ALA A 302 12.80 4.33 -3.60
CA ALA A 302 12.75 5.65 -2.95
C ALA A 302 11.44 5.83 -2.18
N GLY A 303 10.35 5.30 -2.73
CA GLY A 303 9.00 5.53 -2.28
C GLY A 303 8.00 5.40 -3.43
N TRP A 304 6.78 5.87 -3.19
CA TRP A 304 5.70 5.85 -4.18
C TRP A 304 4.71 6.99 -3.95
N VAL A 305 3.92 7.28 -4.99
CA VAL A 305 2.74 8.14 -4.89
C VAL A 305 1.52 7.27 -4.59
N ASP A 306 0.83 7.58 -3.49
CA ASP A 306 -0.51 7.06 -3.23
C ASP A 306 -1.48 7.73 -4.19
N ILE A 307 -1.93 6.97 -5.20
CA ILE A 307 -2.73 7.53 -6.29
C ILE A 307 -4.14 7.95 -5.83
N ASP A 308 -4.71 7.32 -4.80
CA ASP A 308 -6.02 7.78 -4.30
C ASP A 308 -5.86 9.19 -3.70
N LYS A 309 -4.87 9.36 -2.82
CA LYS A 309 -4.57 10.66 -2.20
C LYS A 309 -4.19 11.74 -3.20
N TYR A 310 -3.31 11.42 -4.16
CA TYR A 310 -2.83 12.42 -5.12
C TYR A 310 -3.95 12.99 -5.97
N PHE A 311 -4.85 12.11 -6.44
CA PHE A 311 -5.90 12.53 -7.34
C PHE A 311 -7.15 13.01 -6.62
N GLU A 312 -7.38 12.74 -5.33
CA GLU A 312 -8.45 13.39 -4.54
C GLU A 312 -8.42 14.94 -4.60
N LEU A 313 -7.26 15.54 -4.91
CA LEU A 313 -7.05 17.00 -4.95
C LEU A 313 -7.49 17.71 -6.25
N GLY A 314 -8.06 16.99 -7.22
CA GLY A 314 -8.41 17.51 -8.55
C GLY A 314 -9.87 17.30 -8.89
#